data_AF-A0A257XQ18-F1
#
_entry.id   AF-A0A257XQ18-F1
#
_cell.length_a   1.000
_cell.length_b   1.000
_cell.length_c   1.000
_cell.angle_alpha   90.00
_cell.angle_beta   90.00
_cell.angle_gamma   90.00
#
_symmetry.space_group_name_H-M   'P 1'
#
loop_
_entity.id
_entity.type
_entity.pdbx_description
1 polymer ?
#
loop_
_entity_poly.entity_id
_entity_poly.type
_entity_poly.pdbx_seq_one_letter_code
_entity_poly.pdbx_strand_id
1 'polypeptide(L)'
;MGSSPKYVIGGKGVKLDSWDDIKGKKIAIAPGSAVWFQFAATLTEKGIPYNSFQAINIQGGGANFDQALEKGEVDAIVTWEPFESIPVMKGYGFFAKNLDYSASKAVGAELGMLAANKDKIAGKDAAVQLFVSAYVKEMKALEASPAISSARW
;
A
#
# COMPACT_ATOMS: atom_id res chain seq x y z
N MET A 1 12.10 6.21 -10.50
CA MET A 1 12.16 5.59 -9.16
C MET A 1 10.82 4.92 -8.92
N GLY A 2 10.81 3.62 -8.62
CA GLY A 2 9.58 2.84 -8.55
C GLY A 2 8.65 3.37 -7.46
N SER A 3 7.51 3.94 -7.86
CA SER A 3 6.38 4.16 -6.97
C SER A 3 5.45 2.97 -7.13
N SER A 4 5.18 2.26 -6.03
CA SER A 4 4.07 1.30 -5.98
C SER A 4 2.80 2.10 -5.71
N PRO A 5 1.80 2.06 -6.61
CA PRO A 5 0.49 2.65 -6.34
C PRO A 5 -0.10 2.05 -5.06
N LYS A 6 -0.87 2.86 -4.34
CA LYS A 6 -1.54 2.42 -3.10
C LYS A 6 -3.00 2.70 -3.23
N TYR A 7 -3.80 1.65 -3.21
CA TYR A 7 -5.23 1.75 -3.44
C TYR A 7 -6.02 1.46 -2.18
N VAL A 8 -7.20 2.05 -2.07
CA VAL A 8 -8.21 1.56 -1.13
C VAL A 8 -8.63 0.16 -1.60
N ILE A 9 -8.68 -0.81 -0.69
CA ILE A 9 -9.09 -2.17 -1.03
C ILE A 9 -10.55 -2.34 -0.64
N GLY A 10 -11.42 -2.50 -1.62
CA GLY A 10 -12.85 -2.70 -1.41
C GLY A 10 -13.17 -4.18 -1.17
N GLY A 11 -14.17 -4.44 -0.33
CA GLY A 11 -14.75 -5.76 -0.18
C GLY A 11 -15.59 -6.14 -1.40
N LYS A 12 -15.83 -7.44 -1.60
CA LYS A 12 -16.66 -7.93 -2.71
C LYS A 12 -18.05 -7.27 -2.71
N GLY A 13 -18.47 -6.75 -3.86
CA GLY A 13 -19.78 -6.11 -4.03
C GLY A 13 -19.86 -4.65 -3.56
N VAL A 14 -18.77 -4.11 -2.99
CA VAL A 14 -18.68 -2.70 -2.62
C VAL A 14 -18.37 -1.86 -3.86
N LYS A 15 -19.10 -0.77 -4.05
CA LYS A 15 -18.79 0.23 -5.09
C LYS A 15 -17.74 1.22 -4.59
N LEU A 16 -16.62 1.36 -5.32
CA LEU A 16 -15.52 2.30 -5.06
C LEU A 16 -14.91 2.79 -6.39
N ASP A 17 -15.74 3.38 -7.26
CA ASP A 17 -15.30 3.86 -8.56
C ASP A 17 -14.71 5.28 -8.48
N SER A 18 -15.04 6.01 -7.40
CA SER A 18 -14.64 7.39 -7.16
C SER A 18 -14.47 7.65 -5.66
N TRP A 19 -13.76 8.73 -5.34
CA TRP A 19 -13.61 9.19 -3.96
C TRP A 19 -14.93 9.55 -3.28
N ASP A 20 -15.98 9.86 -4.04
CA ASP A 20 -17.31 10.10 -3.47
C ASP A 20 -17.97 8.82 -2.94
N ASP A 21 -17.61 7.66 -3.49
CA ASP A 21 -18.21 6.38 -3.09
C ASP A 21 -17.81 5.97 -1.66
N ILE A 22 -16.76 6.56 -1.08
CA ILE A 22 -16.35 6.29 0.31
C ILE A 22 -17.36 6.80 1.34
N LYS A 23 -18.25 7.73 0.95
CA LYS A 23 -19.17 8.39 1.86
C LYS A 23 -20.08 7.36 2.56
N GLY A 24 -20.14 7.43 3.88
CA GLY A 24 -20.92 6.55 4.75
C GLY A 24 -20.35 5.13 4.92
N LYS A 25 -19.28 4.76 4.19
CA LYS A 25 -18.68 3.43 4.29
C LYS A 25 -17.89 3.24 5.59
N LYS A 26 -17.82 2.01 6.07
CA LYS A 26 -16.88 1.57 7.10
C LYS A 26 -15.53 1.27 6.46
N ILE A 27 -14.53 2.09 6.78
CA ILE A 27 -13.18 1.93 6.25
C ILE A 27 -12.25 1.61 7.41
N ALA A 28 -11.66 0.42 7.38
CA ALA A 28 -10.63 0.07 8.34
C ALA A 28 -9.35 0.85 8.07
N ILE A 29 -8.76 1.38 9.13
CA ILE A 29 -7.52 2.15 9.12
C ILE A 29 -6.65 1.75 10.32
N ALA A 30 -5.34 2.03 10.22
CA ALA A 30 -4.43 1.98 11.35
C ALA A 30 -3.86 3.39 11.59
N PRO A 31 -4.50 4.22 12.45
CA PRO A 31 -4.03 5.58 12.75
C PRO A 31 -2.57 5.58 13.20
N GLY A 32 -1.79 6.53 12.69
CA GLY A 32 -0.35 6.65 12.97
C GLY A 32 0.58 5.78 12.11
N SER A 33 0.05 4.92 11.24
CA SER A 33 0.85 4.21 10.24
C SER A 33 1.20 5.12 9.05
N ALA A 34 2.29 4.81 8.33
CA ALA A 34 2.68 5.52 7.11
C ALA A 34 1.56 5.51 6.05
N VAL A 35 0.95 4.34 5.82
CA VAL A 35 -0.20 4.18 4.91
C VAL A 35 -1.38 5.08 5.32
N TRP A 36 -1.71 5.15 6.61
CA TRP A 36 -2.77 6.04 7.08
C TRP A 36 -2.43 7.51 6.85
N PHE A 37 -1.19 7.92 7.09
CA PHE A 37 -0.76 9.29 6.80
C PHE A 37 -0.91 9.63 5.32
N GLN A 38 -0.49 8.73 4.41
CA GLN A 38 -0.66 8.92 2.97
C GLN A 38 -2.14 9.09 2.59
N PHE A 39 -2.99 8.17 3.06
CA PHE A 39 -4.43 8.22 2.81
C PHE A 39 -5.06 9.52 3.34
N ALA A 40 -4.80 9.89 4.59
CA ALA A 40 -5.33 11.11 5.21
C ALA A 40 -4.84 12.39 4.50
N ALA A 41 -3.58 12.42 4.08
CA ALA A 41 -3.02 13.53 3.31
C ALA A 41 -3.67 13.62 1.92
N THR A 42 -3.87 12.51 1.21
CA THR A 42 -4.58 12.48 -0.07
C THR A 42 -6.03 12.97 0.07
N LEU A 43 -6.75 12.56 1.12
CA LEU A 43 -8.09 13.07 1.39
C LEU A 43 -8.09 14.59 1.57
N THR A 44 -7.13 15.11 2.35
CA THR A 44 -6.95 16.54 2.59
C THR A 44 -6.67 17.31 1.30
N GLU A 45 -5.73 16.83 0.48
CA GLU A 45 -5.35 17.42 -0.81
C GLU A 45 -6.52 17.44 -1.81
N LYS A 46 -7.41 16.44 -1.74
CA LYS A 46 -8.62 16.35 -2.58
C LYS A 46 -9.83 17.07 -2.01
N GLY A 47 -9.72 17.68 -0.82
CA GLY A 47 -10.85 18.35 -0.16
C GLY A 47 -11.94 17.38 0.32
N ILE A 48 -11.61 16.11 0.55
CA ILE A 48 -12.54 15.08 1.00
C ILE A 48 -12.58 15.09 2.53
N PRO A 49 -13.73 15.35 3.17
CA PRO A 49 -13.82 15.37 4.62
C PRO A 49 -13.51 13.99 5.21
N TYR A 50 -12.62 13.93 6.20
CA TYR A 50 -12.27 12.67 6.87
C TYR A 50 -13.47 12.02 7.59
N ASN A 51 -14.42 12.84 8.04
CA ASN A 51 -15.67 12.39 8.67
C ASN A 51 -16.75 11.98 7.66
N SER A 52 -16.46 11.97 6.35
CA SER A 52 -17.41 11.55 5.34
C SER A 52 -17.63 10.03 5.34
N PHE A 53 -16.74 9.26 5.96
CA PHE A 53 -16.83 7.80 6.13
C PHE A 53 -16.66 7.43 7.61
N GLN A 54 -16.98 6.19 7.97
CA GLN A 54 -16.78 5.64 9.31
C GLN A 54 -15.39 5.01 9.40
N ALA A 55 -14.47 5.70 10.07
CA ALA A 55 -13.12 5.20 10.33
C ALA A 55 -13.14 4.09 11.41
N ILE A 56 -12.83 2.85 11.03
CA ILE A 56 -12.74 1.71 11.94
C ILE A 56 -11.26 1.48 12.29
N ASN A 57 -10.90 1.72 13.55
CA ASN A 57 -9.51 1.57 13.99
C ASN A 57 -9.15 0.10 14.21
N ILE A 58 -8.18 -0.40 13.43
CA ILE A 58 -7.57 -1.72 13.61
C ILE A 58 -6.19 -1.52 14.22
N GLN A 59 -6.09 -1.75 15.54
CA GLN A 59 -4.82 -1.69 16.26
C GLN A 59 -3.86 -2.80 15.81
N GLY A 60 -2.57 -2.47 15.70
CA GLY A 60 -1.52 -3.41 15.28
C GLY A 60 -1.49 -3.73 13.78
N GLY A 61 -2.60 -3.49 13.07
CA GLY A 61 -2.73 -3.73 11.64
C GLY A 61 -2.57 -5.20 11.24
N GLY A 62 -2.18 -5.42 9.99
CA GLY A 62 -1.92 -6.75 9.45
C GLY A 62 -3.17 -7.59 9.15
N ALA A 63 -3.12 -8.88 9.48
CA ALA A 63 -4.17 -9.85 9.12
C ALA A 63 -5.55 -9.51 9.70
N ASN A 64 -5.62 -8.64 10.71
CA ASN A 64 -6.87 -8.14 11.26
C ASN A 64 -7.67 -7.31 10.23
N PHE A 65 -7.00 -6.61 9.30
CA PHE A 65 -7.66 -5.94 8.18
C PHE A 65 -8.35 -6.95 7.26
N ASP A 66 -7.61 -7.99 6.86
CA ASP A 66 -8.11 -9.05 6.00
C ASP A 66 -9.33 -9.74 6.61
N GLN A 67 -9.26 -10.07 7.89
CA GLN A 67 -10.37 -10.70 8.61
C GLN A 67 -11.61 -9.81 8.68
N ALA A 68 -11.44 -8.51 8.97
CA ALA A 68 -12.55 -7.56 9.01
C ALA A 68 -13.21 -7.41 7.63
N LEU A 69 -12.40 -7.37 6.56
CA LEU A 69 -12.89 -7.26 5.19
C LEU A 69 -13.59 -8.56 4.74
N GLU A 70 -12.98 -9.71 4.99
CA GLU A 70 -13.50 -11.03 4.59
C GLU A 70 -14.83 -11.34 5.26
N LYS A 71 -15.01 -10.91 6.52
CA LYS A 71 -16.28 -11.03 7.25
C LYS A 71 -17.32 -9.99 6.87
N GLY A 72 -16.97 -8.98 6.07
CA GLY A 72 -17.84 -7.84 5.74
C GLY A 72 -18.14 -6.93 6.94
N GLU A 73 -17.28 -6.93 7.96
CA GLU A 73 -17.39 -6.01 9.11
C GLU A 73 -17.07 -4.57 8.68
N VAL A 74 -16.25 -4.43 7.63
CA VAL A 74 -15.89 -3.17 6.96
C VAL A 74 -16.10 -3.29 5.45
N ASP A 75 -16.41 -2.17 4.80
CA ASP A 75 -16.60 -2.10 3.36
C ASP A 75 -15.26 -1.99 2.61
N ALA A 76 -14.24 -1.44 3.26
CA ALA A 76 -12.92 -1.26 2.68
C ALA A 76 -11.82 -1.24 3.74
N ILE A 77 -10.58 -1.46 3.29
CA ILE A 77 -9.38 -1.36 4.13
C ILE A 77 -8.34 -0.45 3.47
N VAL A 78 -7.60 0.27 4.31
CA VAL A 78 -6.41 1.04 3.95
C VAL A 78 -5.24 0.41 4.71
N THR A 79 -4.39 -0.32 3.99
CA THR A 79 -3.37 -1.21 4.57
C THR A 79 -2.12 -1.31 3.66
N TRP A 80 -1.19 -2.20 3.98
CA TRP A 80 0.06 -2.45 3.27
C TRP A 80 0.20 -3.92 2.88
N GLU A 81 1.12 -4.22 1.96
CA GLU A 81 1.53 -5.59 1.63
C GLU A 81 1.95 -6.41 2.88
N PRO A 82 1.56 -7.69 2.98
CA PRO A 82 0.79 -8.47 1.99
C PRO A 82 -0.74 -8.27 2.04
N PHE A 83 -1.24 -7.50 3.00
CA PHE A 83 -2.66 -7.44 3.37
C PHE A 83 -3.52 -6.71 2.33
N GLU A 84 -2.94 -5.93 1.43
CA GLU A 84 -3.68 -5.36 0.30
C GLU A 84 -3.84 -6.35 -0.87
N SER A 85 -2.87 -7.25 -1.06
CA SER A 85 -2.89 -8.29 -2.09
C SER A 85 -3.72 -9.52 -1.71
N ILE A 86 -3.72 -9.93 -0.45
CA ILE A 86 -4.42 -11.15 0.01
C ILE A 86 -5.93 -11.14 -0.36
N PRO A 87 -6.71 -10.06 -0.14
CA PRO A 87 -8.12 -9.99 -0.52
C PRO A 87 -8.36 -10.21 -2.01
N VAL A 88 -7.48 -9.66 -2.84
CA VAL A 88 -7.59 -9.73 -4.29
C VAL A 88 -7.22 -11.12 -4.78
N MET A 89 -6.12 -11.68 -4.28
CA MET A 89 -5.67 -13.02 -4.61
C MET A 89 -6.69 -14.09 -4.22
N LYS A 90 -7.36 -13.93 -3.08
CA LYS A 90 -8.39 -14.86 -2.59
C LYS A 90 -9.80 -14.56 -3.12
N GLY A 91 -9.98 -13.46 -3.86
CA GLY A 91 -11.24 -13.14 -4.54
C GLY A 91 -12.35 -12.58 -3.65
N TYR A 92 -12.03 -12.08 -2.45
CA TYR A 92 -12.99 -11.41 -1.57
C TYR A 92 -12.83 -9.89 -1.52
N GLY A 93 -11.84 -9.33 -2.21
CA GLY A 93 -11.67 -7.90 -2.37
C GLY A 93 -11.12 -7.49 -3.74
N PHE A 94 -10.98 -6.20 -3.95
CA PHE A 94 -10.44 -5.63 -5.19
C PHE A 94 -9.68 -4.32 -4.92
N PHE A 95 -8.68 -4.03 -5.77
CA PHE A 95 -8.00 -2.74 -5.79
C PHE A 95 -8.92 -1.66 -6.40
N ALA A 96 -9.33 -0.66 -5.62
CA ALA A 96 -10.08 0.49 -6.12
C ALA A 96 -9.13 1.45 -6.85
N LYS A 97 -8.80 1.15 -8.11
CA LYS A 97 -7.73 1.83 -8.88
C LYS A 97 -7.89 3.35 -9.04
N ASN A 98 -9.12 3.88 -8.90
CA ASN A 98 -9.40 5.32 -8.96
C ASN A 98 -9.18 6.03 -7.60
N LEU A 99 -8.94 5.26 -6.54
CA LEU A 99 -8.67 5.74 -5.18
C LEU A 99 -7.20 5.49 -4.83
N ASP A 100 -6.30 5.94 -5.70
CA ASP A 100 -4.85 5.94 -5.48
C ASP A 100 -4.47 7.04 -4.48
N TYR A 101 -3.79 6.66 -3.39
CA TYR A 101 -3.26 7.56 -2.36
C TYR A 101 -1.73 7.51 -2.24
N SER A 102 -1.02 6.87 -3.16
CA SER A 102 0.46 6.84 -3.17
C SER A 102 1.11 8.16 -3.58
N ALA A 103 0.35 9.05 -4.23
CA ALA A 103 0.86 10.26 -4.86
C ALA A 103 0.71 11.52 -3.98
N SER A 104 0.43 11.38 -2.68
CA SER A 104 0.35 12.54 -1.78
C SER A 104 1.65 13.33 -1.81
N LYS A 105 1.54 14.65 -1.95
CA LYS A 105 2.70 15.56 -1.91
C LYS A 105 3.28 15.69 -0.51
N ALA A 106 2.46 15.56 0.52
CA ALA A 106 2.86 15.74 1.91
C ALA A 106 3.66 14.54 2.46
N VAL A 107 3.35 13.31 2.02
CA VAL A 107 3.95 12.08 2.58
C VAL A 107 4.86 11.36 1.58
N GLY A 108 4.68 11.59 0.27
CA GLY A 108 5.46 10.94 -0.78
C GLY A 108 5.17 9.44 -0.89
N ALA A 109 5.84 8.76 -1.83
CA ALA A 109 5.74 7.31 -1.98
C ALA A 109 6.42 6.57 -0.81
N GLU A 110 5.92 5.38 -0.46
CA GLU A 110 6.62 4.52 0.50
C GLU A 110 8.00 4.16 -0.04
N LEU A 111 9.02 4.26 0.82
CA LEU A 111 10.41 3.98 0.47
C LEU A 111 10.84 2.67 1.13
N GLY A 112 11.29 1.72 0.32
CA GLY A 112 12.04 0.56 0.80
C GLY A 112 13.48 0.97 1.15
N MET A 113 14.02 0.42 2.23
CA MET A 113 15.41 0.65 2.62
C MET A 113 16.18 -0.68 2.68
N LEU A 114 17.28 -0.76 1.93
CA LEU A 114 18.31 -1.77 2.16
C LEU A 114 19.26 -1.22 3.23
N ALA A 115 19.34 -1.91 4.36
CA ALA A 115 20.21 -1.54 5.47
C ALA A 115 21.20 -2.66 5.78
N ALA A 116 22.40 -2.30 6.21
CA ALA A 116 23.43 -3.22 6.66
C ALA A 116 24.12 -2.68 7.91
N ASN A 117 24.61 -3.59 8.76
CA ASN A 117 25.35 -3.20 9.95
C ASN A 117 26.76 -2.72 9.56
N LYS A 118 27.12 -1.49 9.97
CA LYS A 118 28.38 -0.82 9.64
C LYS A 118 29.61 -1.67 9.98
N ASP A 119 29.66 -2.23 11.19
CA ASP A 119 30.83 -2.98 11.67
C ASP A 119 30.96 -4.32 10.93
N LYS A 120 29.84 -4.89 10.47
CA LYS A 120 29.84 -6.15 9.72
C LYS A 120 30.28 -6.00 8.27
N ILE A 121 30.18 -4.80 7.70
CA ILE A 121 30.56 -4.51 6.31
C ILE A 121 31.90 -3.79 6.16
N ALA A 122 32.51 -3.34 7.26
CA ALA A 122 33.81 -2.67 7.23
C ALA A 122 34.88 -3.55 6.54
N GLY A 123 35.59 -2.99 5.57
CA GLY A 123 36.60 -3.69 4.77
C GLY A 123 36.05 -4.68 3.74
N LYS A 124 34.71 -4.75 3.56
CA LYS A 124 34.04 -5.63 2.58
C LYS A 124 33.50 -4.86 1.38
N ASP A 125 34.13 -3.75 1.02
CA ASP A 125 33.65 -2.81 0.00
C ASP A 125 33.37 -3.51 -1.34
N ALA A 126 34.26 -4.41 -1.76
CA ALA A 126 34.08 -5.19 -2.98
C ALA A 126 32.83 -6.11 -2.92
N ALA A 127 32.56 -6.74 -1.78
CA ALA A 127 31.39 -7.59 -1.62
C ALA A 127 30.09 -6.78 -1.57
N VAL A 128 30.09 -5.61 -0.91
CA VAL A 128 28.95 -4.67 -0.91
C VAL A 128 28.69 -4.18 -2.33
N GLN A 129 29.73 -3.79 -3.07
CA GLN A 129 29.61 -3.36 -4.46
C GLN A 129 29.03 -4.47 -5.35
N LEU A 130 29.49 -5.71 -5.20
CA LEU A 130 28.96 -6.85 -5.94
C LEU A 130 27.46 -7.06 -5.65
N PHE A 131 27.06 -7.01 -4.39
CA PHE A 131 25.66 -7.13 -4.00
C PHE A 131 24.80 -6.02 -4.61
N VAL A 132 25.19 -4.76 -4.47
CA VAL A 132 24.45 -3.61 -5.03
C VAL A 132 24.37 -3.70 -6.55
N SER A 133 25.47 -4.05 -7.22
CA SER A 133 25.49 -4.24 -8.68
C SER A 133 24.55 -5.36 -9.14
N ALA A 134 24.54 -6.49 -8.44
CA ALA A 134 23.63 -7.61 -8.73
C ALA A 134 22.16 -7.22 -8.53
N TYR A 135 21.86 -6.54 -7.42
CA TYR A 135 20.52 -6.03 -7.13
C TYR A 135 20.05 -5.05 -8.22
N VAL A 136 20.87 -4.06 -8.58
CA VAL A 136 20.54 -3.08 -9.63
C VAL A 136 20.35 -3.76 -11.00
N LYS A 137 21.18 -4.76 -11.32
CA LYS A 137 21.04 -5.52 -12.56
C LYS A 137 19.70 -6.24 -12.60
N GLU A 138 19.32 -6.92 -11.53
CA GLU A 138 18.06 -7.66 -11.48
C GLU A 138 16.86 -6.72 -11.51
N MET A 139 16.89 -5.61 -10.77
CA MET A 139 15.83 -4.60 -10.83
C MET A 139 15.62 -4.06 -12.24
N LYS A 140 16.69 -3.82 -13.00
CA LYS A 140 16.59 -3.41 -14.42
C LYS A 140 16.03 -4.51 -15.32
N ALA A 141 16.41 -5.77 -15.08
CA ALA A 141 15.88 -6.90 -15.83
C ALA A 141 14.38 -7.09 -15.57
N LEU A 142 13.96 -6.93 -14.32
CA LEU A 142 12.57 -6.93 -13.89
C LEU A 142 11.79 -5.79 -14.57
N GLU A 143 12.27 -4.55 -14.51
CA GLU A 143 11.62 -3.39 -15.16
C GLU A 143 11.42 -3.58 -16.67
N ALA A 144 12.35 -4.27 -17.35
CA ALA A 144 12.27 -4.57 -18.78
C ALA A 144 11.36 -5.77 -19.12
N SER A 145 10.91 -6.54 -18.12
CA SER A 145 10.12 -7.75 -18.34
C SER A 145 8.62 -7.45 -18.52
N PRO A 146 7.98 -7.93 -19.60
CA PRO A 146 6.54 -7.76 -19.82
C PRO A 146 5.67 -8.38 -18.72
N ALA A 147 6.17 -9.40 -18.02
CA ALA A 147 5.46 -10.09 -16.93
C ALA A 147 5.16 -9.19 -15.72
N ILE A 148 5.92 -8.10 -15.55
CA ILE A 148 5.69 -7.12 -14.48
C ILE A 148 4.54 -6.17 -14.82
N SER A 149 4.14 -6.04 -16.09
CA SER A 149 2.96 -5.23 -16.45
C SER A 149 1.66 -5.77 -15.85
N SER A 150 1.59 -7.08 -15.57
CA SER A 150 0.46 -7.76 -14.91
C SER A 150 0.63 -7.99 -13.41
N ALA A 151 1.86 -7.84 -12.91
CA ALA A 151 2.24 -8.01 -11.50
C ALA A 151 3.02 -6.75 -11.07
N ARG A 152 2.40 -5.58 -11.19
CA ARG A 152 2.88 -4.41 -10.45
C ARG A 152 2.38 -4.58 -9.03
N TRP A 153 3.32 -4.73 -8.10
CA TRP A 153 3.11 -4.59 -6.66
C TRP A 153 2.41 -3.27 -6.37
#